data_AF-A0A2A2JN47-F1
#
_entry.id   AF-A0A2A2JN47-F1
#
_cell.length_a   1.000
_cell.length_b   1.000
_cell.length_c   1.000
_cell.angle_alpha   90.00
_cell.angle_beta   90.00
_cell.angle_gamma   90.00
#
_symmetry.space_group_name_H-M   'P 1'
#
loop_
_entity.id
_entity.type
_entity.pdbx_description
1 polymer ?
#
loop_
_entity_poly.entity_id
_entity_poly.type
_entity_poly.pdbx_seq_one_letter_code
_entity_poly.pdbx_strand_id
1 'polypeptide(L)'
;MSCFIKSPYVKLPDQRDVCGASSSSVCQYAKKRVLLAWQKRLIVLTSRGQLLVYKEPLVGKIYDLSNVSYIELKTAQNGIIVSLKSDKKKLTLLLEGADANAWASRLLDYRRTPLSHATHNEKFSFEMRGHKEEKPDQQQNDASSKSQKKKSCESVTTCSVPNAL
;
A
#
# COMPACT_ATOMS: atom_id res chain seq x y z
N MET A 1 41.22 -22.90 -4.58
CA MET A 1 40.57 -21.72 -5.18
C MET A 1 39.39 -21.34 -4.30
N SER A 2 39.59 -20.38 -3.39
CA SER A 2 38.53 -19.93 -2.48
C SER A 2 37.64 -18.92 -3.18
N CYS A 3 36.39 -19.29 -3.45
CA CYS A 3 35.36 -18.37 -3.90
C CYS A 3 35.01 -17.44 -2.73
N PHE A 4 35.59 -16.24 -2.69
CA PHE A 4 35.10 -15.15 -1.85
C PHE A 4 33.72 -14.75 -2.36
N ILE A 5 32.67 -15.36 -1.80
CA ILE A 5 31.30 -14.92 -2.03
C ILE A 5 31.19 -13.53 -1.42
N LYS A 6 31.37 -12.49 -2.25
CA LYS A 6 31.19 -11.10 -1.84
C LYS A 6 29.82 -10.98 -1.17
N SER A 7 29.84 -10.58 0.09
CA SER A 7 28.63 -10.32 0.85
C SER A 7 27.73 -9.37 0.05
N PRO A 8 26.45 -9.70 -0.17
CA PRO A 8 25.55 -8.88 -0.96
C PRO A 8 25.11 -7.58 -0.24
N TYR A 9 25.75 -7.25 0.89
CA TYR A 9 25.49 -6.06 1.68
C TYR A 9 26.45 -4.95 1.25
N VAL A 10 25.91 -3.74 1.13
CA VAL A 10 26.63 -2.54 0.74
C VAL A 10 26.57 -1.51 1.86
N LYS A 11 27.49 -0.54 1.82
CA LYS A 11 27.41 0.64 2.67
C LYS A 11 26.19 1.46 2.25
N LEU A 12 25.32 1.77 3.20
CA LEU A 12 24.15 2.62 3.04
C LEU A 12 24.39 4.00 3.67
N PRO A 13 23.64 5.02 3.24
CA PRO A 13 23.64 6.32 3.90
C PRO A 13 23.23 6.24 5.37
N ASP A 14 23.54 7.28 6.15
CA ASP A 14 23.08 7.36 7.54
C ASP A 14 21.55 7.39 7.60
N GLN A 15 20.99 6.69 8.59
CA GLN A 15 19.55 6.59 8.78
C GLN A 15 18.93 7.95 9.15
N ARG A 16 19.66 8.81 9.85
CA ARG A 16 19.21 10.16 10.22
C ARG A 16 19.11 11.08 9.01
N ASP A 17 20.05 10.94 8.08
CA ASP A 17 20.07 11.75 6.86
C ASP A 17 18.91 11.38 5.93
N VAL A 18 18.66 10.07 5.76
CA VAL A 18 17.59 9.60 4.87
C VAL A 18 16.20 9.64 5.50
N CYS A 19 16.08 9.59 6.82
CA CYS A 19 14.79 9.68 7.51
C CYS A 19 14.53 11.05 8.16
N GLY A 20 15.41 12.02 7.94
CA GLY A 20 15.28 13.38 8.47
C GLY A 20 14.13 14.15 7.82
N ALA A 21 13.67 15.22 8.49
CA ALA A 21 12.50 16.01 8.10
C ALA A 21 12.63 16.69 6.71
N SER A 22 13.86 16.88 6.22
CA SER A 22 14.15 17.46 4.91
C SER A 22 14.25 16.44 3.78
N SER A 23 14.12 15.14 4.09
CA SER A 23 14.25 14.09 3.09
C SER A 23 12.91 13.85 2.40
N SER A 24 12.95 13.65 1.09
CA SER A 24 11.79 13.17 0.31
C SER A 24 11.60 11.65 0.44
N SER A 25 12.30 10.99 1.36
CA SER A 25 12.24 9.54 1.54
C SER A 25 11.24 9.18 2.62
N VAL A 26 10.65 8.00 2.49
CA VAL A 26 9.70 7.46 3.46
C VAL A 26 10.42 6.38 4.25
N CYS A 27 10.33 6.42 5.57
CA CYS A 27 10.98 5.45 6.46
C CYS A 27 9.96 4.70 7.31
N GLN A 28 10.14 3.39 7.44
CA GLN A 28 9.31 2.55 8.30
C GLN A 28 10.09 1.33 8.78
N TYR A 29 9.75 0.81 9.96
CA TYR A 29 10.19 -0.52 10.35
C TYR A 29 9.24 -1.59 9.80
N ALA A 30 9.81 -2.58 9.12
CA ALA A 30 9.06 -3.72 8.60
C ALA A 30 9.72 -5.04 9.03
N LYS A 31 8.95 -6.12 9.01
CA LYS A 31 9.47 -7.47 9.24
C LYS A 31 9.94 -8.05 7.91
N LYS A 32 11.23 -8.31 7.77
CA LYS A 32 11.80 -9.00 6.60
C LYS A 32 11.85 -10.50 6.85
N ARG A 33 11.41 -11.30 5.88
CA ARG A 33 11.57 -12.75 5.92
C ARG A 33 13.02 -13.14 5.61
N VAL A 34 13.65 -13.85 6.54
CA VAL A 34 14.99 -14.43 6.38
C VAL A 34 14.89 -15.90 6.74
N LEU A 35 15.00 -16.78 5.74
CA LEU A 35 14.73 -18.21 5.88
C LEU A 35 13.31 -18.44 6.46
N LEU A 36 13.24 -18.96 7.68
CA LEU A 36 12.00 -19.26 8.39
C LEU A 36 11.61 -18.20 9.43
N ALA A 37 12.44 -17.18 9.65
CA ALA A 37 12.23 -16.16 10.67
C ALA A 37 11.86 -14.80 10.07
N TRP A 38 11.13 -14.01 10.85
CA TRP A 38 10.86 -12.61 10.59
C TRP A 38 11.82 -11.74 11.40
N GLN A 39 12.51 -10.81 10.75
CA GLN A 39 13.44 -9.89 11.40
C GLN A 39 12.97 -8.46 11.19
N LYS A 40 12.83 -7.69 12.26
CA LYS A 40 12.52 -6.25 12.18
C LYS A 40 13.71 -5.52 11.55
N ARG A 41 13.45 -4.75 10.49
CA ARG A 41 14.45 -4.00 9.72
C ARG A 41 13.90 -2.62 9.39
N LEU A 42 14.76 -1.62 9.40
CA LEU A 42 14.41 -0.31 8.85
C LEU A 42 14.41 -0.42 7.33
N ILE A 43 13.30 -0.04 6.73
CA ILE A 43 13.15 0.09 5.29
C ILE A 43 12.98 1.56 4.93
N VAL A 44 13.61 1.97 3.84
CA VAL A 44 13.56 3.34 3.34
C VAL A 44 13.23 3.31 1.87
N LEU A 45 12.14 3.97 1.50
CA LEU A 45 11.76 4.19 0.11
C LEU A 45 12.24 5.58 -0.30
N THR A 46 13.22 5.64 -1.18
CA THR A 46 13.79 6.89 -1.68
C THR A 46 12.95 7.44 -2.83
N SER A 47 13.05 8.75 -3.06
CA SER A 47 12.44 9.42 -4.23
C SER A 47 12.96 8.92 -5.57
N ARG A 48 14.10 8.24 -5.58
CA ARG A 48 14.70 7.62 -6.78
C ARG A 48 14.15 6.23 -7.07
N GLY A 49 13.10 5.78 -6.38
CA GLY A 49 12.53 4.44 -6.56
C GLY A 49 13.43 3.31 -6.04
N GLN A 50 14.36 3.62 -5.14
CA GLN A 50 15.18 2.61 -4.47
C GLN A 50 14.61 2.29 -3.10
N LEU A 51 14.48 1.00 -2.80
CA LEU A 51 14.14 0.48 -1.48
C LEU A 51 15.42 0.03 -0.77
N LEU A 52 15.83 0.80 0.24
CA LEU A 52 16.95 0.47 1.11
C LEU A 52 16.44 -0.39 2.26
N VAL A 53 17.12 -1.50 2.54
CA VAL A 53 16.80 -2.40 3.64
C VAL A 53 18.03 -2.54 4.53
N TYR A 54 18.00 -1.87 5.68
CA TYR A 54 19.12 -1.83 6.63
C TYR A 54 19.18 -3.12 7.43
N LYS A 55 20.38 -3.72 7.50
CA LYS A 55 20.70 -4.80 8.46
C LYS A 55 21.25 -4.21 9.75
N GLU A 56 22.15 -3.25 9.63
CA GLU A 56 22.84 -2.53 10.70
C GLU A 56 22.92 -1.05 10.29
N PRO A 57 23.24 -0.12 11.20
CA PRO A 57 23.56 1.24 10.83
C PRO A 57 24.60 1.24 9.69
N LEU A 58 24.34 2.04 8.65
CA LEU A 58 25.21 2.16 7.47
C LEU A 58 25.44 0.89 6.65
N VAL A 59 24.76 -0.23 6.93
CA VAL A 59 24.95 -1.50 6.20
C VAL A 59 23.60 -2.12 5.85
N GLY A 60 23.41 -2.44 4.58
CA GLY A 60 22.17 -3.06 4.13
C GLY A 60 22.17 -3.45 2.67
N LYS A 61 20.97 -3.54 2.09
CA LYS A 61 20.78 -3.89 0.69
C LYS A 61 19.94 -2.83 0.00
N ILE A 62 20.29 -2.56 -1.25
CA ILE A 62 19.54 -1.69 -2.14
C ILE A 62 18.74 -2.60 -3.09
N TYR A 63 17.45 -2.36 -3.15
CA TYR A 63 16.54 -2.97 -4.11
C TYR A 63 16.03 -1.86 -5.03
N ASP A 64 16.47 -1.89 -6.28
CA ASP A 64 15.97 -0.98 -7.28
C ASP A 64 14.60 -1.48 -7.77
N LEU A 65 13.55 -0.69 -7.55
CA LEU A 65 12.18 -1.08 -7.88
C LEU A 65 11.94 -1.11 -9.39
N SER A 66 12.76 -0.40 -10.19
CA SER A 66 12.70 -0.47 -11.65
C SER A 66 13.07 -1.87 -12.18
N ASN A 67 13.91 -2.60 -11.45
CA ASN A 67 14.37 -3.95 -11.79
C ASN A 67 13.51 -5.06 -11.16
N VAL A 68 12.35 -4.72 -10.60
CA VAL A 68 11.43 -5.69 -10.00
C VAL A 68 10.48 -6.19 -11.08
N SER A 69 10.64 -7.46 -11.45
CA SER A 69 9.78 -8.09 -12.46
C SER A 69 8.38 -8.36 -11.92
N TYR A 70 8.23 -8.58 -10.61
CA TYR A 70 6.95 -8.91 -9.99
C TYR A 70 6.81 -8.40 -8.56
N ILE A 71 5.63 -7.86 -8.24
CA ILE A 71 5.21 -7.44 -6.89
C ILE A 71 3.92 -8.18 -6.56
N GLU A 72 3.92 -8.90 -5.44
CA GLU A 72 2.74 -9.54 -4.86
C GLU A 72 2.39 -8.89 -3.54
N LEU A 73 1.11 -8.56 -3.37
CA LEU A 73 0.55 -8.10 -2.10
C LEU A 73 -0.41 -9.15 -1.57
N LYS A 74 -0.26 -9.50 -0.28
CA LYS A 74 -1.15 -10.41 0.43
C LYS A 74 -1.53 -9.79 1.77
N THR A 75 -2.81 -9.68 2.02
CA THR A 75 -3.31 -9.29 3.34
C THR A 75 -3.05 -10.42 4.33
N ALA A 76 -2.51 -10.08 5.50
CA ALA A 76 -2.29 -10.98 6.63
C ALA A 76 -2.99 -10.41 7.86
N GLN A 77 -3.18 -11.23 8.90
CA GLN A 77 -3.87 -10.81 10.13
C GLN A 77 -3.26 -9.54 10.76
N ASN A 78 -1.94 -9.35 10.65
CA ASN A 78 -1.21 -8.26 11.30
C ASN A 78 -0.73 -7.17 10.33
N GLY A 79 -1.18 -7.18 9.07
CA GLY A 79 -0.78 -6.19 8.08
C GLY A 79 -0.69 -6.75 6.67
N ILE A 80 0.27 -6.27 5.88
CA ILE A 80 0.39 -6.61 4.45
C ILE A 80 1.74 -7.24 4.18
N ILE A 81 1.71 -8.44 3.59
CA ILE A 81 2.89 -9.12 3.08
C ILE A 81 3.14 -8.62 1.66
N VAL A 82 4.30 -8.02 1.45
CA VAL A 82 4.81 -7.58 0.15
C VAL A 82 5.92 -8.52 -0.28
N SER A 83 5.76 -9.19 -1.43
CA SER A 83 6.84 -9.97 -2.05
C SER A 83 7.29 -9.31 -3.35
N LEU A 84 8.55 -8.89 -3.36
CA LEU A 84 9.24 -8.35 -4.53
C LEU A 84 10.14 -9.44 -5.10
N LYS A 85 10.03 -9.68 -6.41
CA LYS A 85 10.90 -10.60 -7.14
C LYS A 85 11.60 -9.85 -8.27
N SER A 86 12.91 -9.95 -8.27
CA SER A 86 13.80 -9.61 -9.39
C SER A 86 14.53 -10.88 -9.82
N ASP A 87 15.10 -10.89 -11.02
CA ASP A 87 15.69 -12.10 -11.64
C ASP A 87 16.69 -12.84 -10.74
N LYS A 88 17.40 -12.11 -9.87
CA LYS A 88 18.43 -12.67 -8.99
C LYS A 88 18.05 -12.71 -7.51
N LYS A 89 16.94 -12.09 -7.10
CA LYS A 89 16.62 -11.84 -5.67
C LYS A 89 15.13 -11.81 -5.41
N LYS A 90 14.71 -12.47 -4.32
CA LYS A 90 13.39 -12.32 -3.72
C LYS A 90 13.50 -11.58 -2.40
N LEU A 91 12.61 -10.62 -2.17
CA LEU A 91 12.45 -9.92 -0.90
C LEU A 91 11.00 -10.06 -0.46
N THR A 92 10.77 -10.58 0.74
CA THR A 92 9.44 -10.62 1.35
C THR A 92 9.47 -9.79 2.62
N LEU A 93 8.57 -8.81 2.70
CA LEU A 93 8.36 -7.91 3.81
C LEU A 93 6.95 -8.10 4.36
N LEU A 94 6.78 -7.94 5.66
CA LEU A 94 5.51 -7.76 6.33
C LEU A 94 5.50 -6.34 6.87
N LEU A 95 4.61 -5.53 6.30
CA LEU A 95 4.31 -4.17 6.72
C LEU A 95 3.20 -4.25 7.77
N GLU A 96 3.46 -3.70 8.96
CA GLU A 96 2.52 -3.72 10.09
C GLU A 96 2.11 -2.28 10.44
N GLY A 97 0.95 -2.14 11.08
CA GLY A 97 0.43 -0.85 11.52
C GLY A 97 -0.52 -0.18 10.51
N ALA A 98 -1.05 0.98 10.89
CA ALA A 98 -2.06 1.71 10.12
C ALA A 98 -1.56 2.12 8.72
N ASP A 99 -0.27 2.41 8.60
CA ASP A 99 0.34 2.87 7.35
C ASP A 99 0.72 1.75 6.39
N ALA A 100 0.47 0.48 6.73
CA ALA A 100 0.85 -0.66 5.89
C ALA A 100 0.25 -0.57 4.47
N ASN A 101 -1.02 -0.19 4.36
CA ASN A 101 -1.70 0.01 3.08
C ASN A 101 -1.05 1.14 2.27
N ALA A 102 -0.81 2.30 2.90
CA ALA A 102 -0.19 3.45 2.24
C ALA A 102 1.22 3.11 1.72
N TRP A 103 1.99 2.36 2.49
CA TRP A 103 3.31 1.88 2.08
C TRP A 103 3.27 0.87 0.93
N ALA A 104 2.34 -0.08 0.98
CA ALA A 104 2.14 -1.04 -0.11
C ALA A 104 1.75 -0.34 -1.42
N SER A 105 0.86 0.65 -1.36
CA SER A 105 0.48 1.45 -2.53
C SER A 105 1.67 2.22 -3.11
N ARG A 106 2.46 2.91 -2.26
CA ARG A 106 3.66 3.63 -2.72
C ARG A 106 4.65 2.72 -3.45
N LEU A 107 4.86 1.49 -2.97
CA LEU A 107 5.73 0.52 -3.64
C LEU A 107 5.22 0.13 -5.03
N LEU A 108 3.91 0.07 -5.24
CA LEU A 108 3.32 -0.18 -6.55
C LEU A 108 3.50 1.02 -7.50
N ASP A 109 3.37 2.25 -6.98
CA ASP A 109 3.46 3.47 -7.78
C ASP A 109 4.86 3.66 -8.39
N TYR A 110 5.93 3.37 -7.63
CA TYR A 110 7.30 3.45 -8.15
C TYR A 110 7.60 2.44 -9.26
N ARG A 111 6.90 1.30 -9.32
CA ARG A 111 7.01 0.37 -10.46
C ARG A 111 6.33 0.94 -11.71
N ARG A 112 5.28 1.75 -11.53
CA ARG A 112 4.48 2.35 -12.61
C ARG A 112 5.07 3.65 -13.15
N THR A 113 6.13 4.16 -12.56
CA THR A 113 6.76 5.42 -12.99
C THR A 113 7.92 5.09 -13.94
N PRO A 114 7.73 5.07 -15.28
CA PRO A 114 8.86 5.39 -16.13
C PRO A 114 9.25 6.83 -15.79
N LEU A 115 10.50 7.05 -15.39
CA LEU A 115 11.07 8.39 -15.32
C LEU A 115 11.12 8.96 -16.74
N SER A 116 9.98 9.44 -17.22
CA SER A 116 9.82 10.08 -18.51
C SER A 116 9.12 11.41 -18.26
N HIS A 117 9.87 12.49 -18.36
CA HIS A 117 9.29 13.79 -18.72
C HIS A 117 8.79 13.67 -20.18
N ALA A 118 7.68 12.97 -20.37
CA ALA A 118 6.99 12.93 -21.65
C ALA A 118 5.54 13.36 -21.43
N THR A 119 5.29 14.55 -21.94
CA THR A 119 4.02 15.16 -22.29
C THR A 119 2.96 14.12 -22.71
N HIS A 120 1.86 14.07 -21.95
CA HIS A 120 0.49 13.63 -22.26
C HIS A 120 0.18 12.31 -23.01
N ASN A 121 -0.93 11.67 -22.56
CA ASN A 121 -1.82 10.69 -23.25
C ASN A 121 -1.30 9.24 -23.43
N GLU A 122 -2.06 8.14 -23.21
CA GLU A 122 -3.45 7.87 -22.81
C GLU A 122 -3.54 6.49 -22.10
N LYS A 123 -4.58 6.36 -21.26
CA LYS A 123 -5.39 5.17 -20.92
C LYS A 123 -4.78 3.76 -21.08
N PHE A 124 -4.61 3.06 -19.95
CA PHE A 124 -4.74 1.60 -19.90
C PHE A 124 -5.62 1.17 -18.73
N SER A 125 -6.69 0.45 -19.07
CA SER A 125 -7.73 -0.08 -18.19
C SER A 125 -7.19 -1.18 -17.27
N PHE A 126 -7.62 -1.15 -16.01
CA PHE A 126 -7.39 -2.24 -15.05
C PHE A 126 -8.71 -3.03 -14.93
N GLU A 127 -8.73 -4.29 -15.40
CA GLU A 127 -9.78 -5.23 -15.03
C GLU A 127 -9.59 -5.60 -13.55
N MET A 128 -10.35 -4.95 -12.67
CA MET A 128 -10.66 -5.54 -11.37
C MET A 128 -11.63 -6.69 -11.62
N ARG A 129 -11.18 -7.93 -11.38
CA ARG A 129 -12.11 -9.05 -11.18
C ARG A 129 -12.93 -8.75 -9.93
N GLY A 130 -14.10 -8.19 -10.17
CA GLY A 130 -15.14 -7.98 -9.19
C GLY A 130 -15.52 -9.31 -8.55
N HIS A 131 -15.74 -9.23 -7.26
CA HIS A 131 -16.38 -10.25 -6.44
C HIS A 131 -17.64 -10.78 -7.14
N LYS A 132 -17.82 -12.09 -7.06
CA LYS A 132 -19.02 -12.81 -7.48
C LYS A 132 -20.20 -12.24 -6.69
N GLU A 133 -21.02 -11.46 -7.38
CA GLU A 133 -22.29 -10.91 -6.93
C GLU A 133 -23.28 -12.06 -6.70
N GLU A 134 -23.81 -12.14 -5.49
CA GLU A 134 -24.88 -13.06 -5.12
C GLU A 134 -26.20 -12.47 -5.64
N LYS A 135 -26.88 -13.21 -6.53
CA LYS A 135 -28.20 -12.88 -7.08
C LYS A 135 -29.25 -12.75 -5.97
N PRO A 136 -30.09 -11.71 -5.95
CA PRO A 136 -31.44 -11.82 -5.43
C PRO A 136 -32.39 -12.34 -6.52
N ASP A 137 -33.26 -13.26 -6.12
CA ASP A 137 -34.23 -13.97 -6.94
C ASP A 137 -35.31 -13.03 -7.53
N GLN A 138 -35.69 -13.28 -8.78
CA GLN A 138 -36.73 -12.55 -9.50
C GLN A 138 -38.12 -12.94 -8.99
N GLN A 139 -38.87 -11.95 -8.54
CA GLN A 139 -40.29 -12.07 -8.22
C GLN A 139 -41.12 -11.66 -9.45
N GLN A 140 -41.97 -12.56 -9.95
CA GLN A 140 -43.02 -12.24 -10.91
C GLN A 140 -44.30 -12.98 -10.53
N ASN A 141 -45.33 -12.23 -10.12
CA ASN A 141 -46.60 -12.10 -10.83
C ASN A 141 -47.77 -11.69 -9.91
N ASP A 142 -48.53 -10.72 -10.43
CA ASP A 142 -49.96 -10.46 -10.35
C ASP A 142 -50.76 -10.74 -9.06
N ALA A 143 -51.35 -9.67 -8.49
CA ALA A 143 -52.78 -9.37 -8.68
C ALA A 143 -53.27 -8.23 -7.77
N SER A 144 -53.93 -7.26 -8.40
CA SER A 144 -55.13 -6.52 -7.94
C SER A 144 -55.37 -6.32 -6.42
N SER A 145 -55.35 -5.06 -5.95
CA SER A 145 -56.54 -4.43 -5.33
C SER A 145 -56.31 -2.97 -4.88
N LYS A 146 -57.36 -2.18 -5.10
CA LYS A 146 -57.61 -0.80 -4.67
C LYS A 146 -57.41 -0.58 -3.16
N SER A 147 -56.96 0.63 -2.80
CA SER A 147 -57.58 1.55 -1.78
C SER A 147 -56.52 2.47 -1.17
N GLN A 148 -56.58 3.78 -1.47
CA GLN A 148 -57.09 4.83 -0.58
C GLN A 148 -56.14 5.28 0.56
N LYS A 149 -55.73 6.57 0.47
CA LYS A 149 -56.04 7.65 1.46
C LYS A 149 -54.92 8.16 2.40
N LYS A 150 -54.73 9.50 2.29
CA LYS A 150 -54.31 10.54 3.27
C LYS A 150 -52.81 10.64 3.63
N LYS A 151 -52.19 11.81 3.40
CA LYS A 151 -51.95 12.98 4.31
C LYS A 151 -51.22 12.55 5.60
N SER A 152 -50.14 13.18 6.08
CA SER A 152 -49.89 14.62 6.15
C SER A 152 -48.39 14.88 6.44
N CYS A 153 -47.83 15.94 5.85
CA CYS A 153 -46.72 16.65 6.47
C CYS A 153 -47.30 17.68 7.42
N GLU A 154 -46.84 17.73 8.67
CA GLU A 154 -46.92 18.97 9.45
C GLU A 154 -45.80 19.05 10.49
N SER A 155 -45.12 20.18 10.38
CA SER A 155 -44.09 20.84 11.17
C SER A 155 -44.41 20.95 12.66
N VAL A 156 -43.37 20.95 13.52
CA VAL A 156 -43.33 21.84 14.70
C VAL A 156 -41.91 22.38 14.90
N THR A 157 -41.76 23.66 14.55
CA THR A 157 -40.74 24.65 14.95
C THR A 157 -40.89 24.92 16.46
N THR A 158 -39.85 25.12 17.28
CA THR A 158 -39.25 26.43 17.68
C THR A 158 -38.21 26.15 18.79
N CYS A 159 -36.96 26.63 18.71
CA CYS A 159 -36.44 27.96 19.13
C CYS A 159 -36.46 28.13 20.66
N SER A 160 -35.47 28.64 21.39
CA SER A 160 -34.25 29.41 21.11
C SER A 160 -33.39 29.46 22.38
N VAL A 161 -32.07 29.68 22.22
CA VAL A 161 -31.17 30.28 23.24
C VAL A 161 -31.30 31.82 23.12
N PRO A 162 -31.11 32.66 24.17
CA PRO A 162 -29.76 33.17 24.46
C PRO A 162 -29.46 33.64 25.92
N ASN A 163 -28.15 33.72 26.18
CA ASN A 163 -27.35 34.70 26.96
C ASN A 163 -27.58 35.01 28.46
N ALA A 164 -26.50 34.71 29.21
CA ALA A 164 -25.59 35.62 29.93
C ALA A 164 -26.16 36.75 30.83
N LEU A 165 -25.85 36.64 32.12
CA LEU A 165 -25.04 37.60 32.90
C LEU A 165 -24.51 36.92 34.17
#